data_AF-A0A9E6ZEM4-F1
#
_entry.id   AF-A0A9E6ZEM4-F1
#
_cell.length_a   1.000
_cell.length_b   1.000
_cell.length_c   1.000
_cell.angle_alpha   90.00
_cell.angle_beta   90.00
_cell.angle_gamma   90.00
#
_symmetry.space_group_name_H-M   'P 1'
#
loop_
_entity.id
_entity.type
_entity.pdbx_description
1 polymer ?
#
loop_
_entity_poly.entity_id
_entity_poly.type
_entity_poly.pdbx_seq_one_letter_code
_entity_poly.pdbx_strand_id
1 'polypeptide(L)'
;MQDQEGTQADVLRRLRRIEGQVRGLQRMVEEGVPCRDVLSQFKATRTALDSAGRLLLTEFLAQSIIRGNGEIDSETLETFLRF
;
A
#
# COMPACT_ATOMS: atom_id res chain seq x y z
N MET A 1 -2.74 -12.13 -21.63
CA MET A 1 -2.28 -12.54 -20.28
C MET A 1 -0.86 -11.97 -20.08
N GLN A 2 -0.75 -10.64 -19.91
CA GLN A 2 0.53 -9.91 -19.75
C GLN A 2 0.46 -8.82 -18.65
N ASP A 3 -0.71 -8.61 -18.01
CA ASP A 3 -0.91 -7.47 -17.10
C ASP A 3 -0.40 -7.72 -15.66
N GLN A 4 -0.23 -8.98 -15.26
CA GLN A 4 0.08 -9.35 -13.87
C GLN A 4 1.53 -9.02 -13.45
N GLU A 5 2.51 -9.06 -14.37
CA GLU A 5 3.89 -8.63 -14.11
C GLU A 5 4.00 -7.11 -13.93
N GLY A 6 3.18 -6.34 -14.65
CA GLY A 6 3.14 -4.88 -14.55
C GLY A 6 2.66 -4.41 -13.18
N THR A 7 1.54 -4.95 -12.70
CA THR A 7 0.99 -4.60 -11.38
C THR A 7 1.95 -4.95 -10.25
N GLN A 8 2.58 -6.14 -10.29
CA GLN A 8 3.54 -6.56 -9.27
C GLN A 8 4.78 -5.63 -9.25
N ALA A 9 5.34 -5.31 -10.41
CA ALA A 9 6.47 -4.40 -10.51
C ALA A 9 6.12 -3.00 -9.95
N ASP A 10 4.91 -2.52 -10.22
CA ASP A 10 4.42 -1.21 -9.77
C ASP A 10 4.26 -1.14 -8.25
N VAL A 11 3.66 -2.18 -7.66
CA VAL A 11 3.55 -2.32 -6.20
C VAL A 11 4.93 -2.33 -5.57
N LEU A 12 5.85 -3.15 -6.08
CA LEU A 12 7.22 -3.21 -5.56
C LEU A 12 7.95 -1.85 -5.63
N ARG A 13 7.79 -1.10 -6.72
CA ARG A 13 8.36 0.26 -6.82
C ARG A 13 7.80 1.20 -5.76
N ARG A 14 6.49 1.13 -5.48
CA ARG A 14 5.86 1.94 -4.42
C ARG A 14 6.33 1.53 -3.03
N LEU A 15 6.40 0.23 -2.74
CA LEU A 15 6.87 -0.28 -1.46
C LEU A 15 8.32 0.13 -1.17
N ARG A 16 9.23 0.08 -2.16
CA ARG A 16 10.61 0.57 -2.02
C ARG A 16 10.68 2.07 -1.68
N ARG A 17 9.76 2.87 -2.24
CA ARG A 17 9.66 4.30 -1.90
C ARG A 17 9.16 4.50 -0.46
N ILE A 18 8.14 3.74 -0.06
CA ILE A 18 7.59 3.76 1.30
C ILE A 18 8.65 3.35 2.33
N GLU A 19 9.45 2.34 2.03
CA GLU A 19 10.59 1.93 2.85
C GLU A 19 11.57 3.10 3.10
N GLY A 20 11.87 3.89 2.07
CA GLY A 20 12.64 5.12 2.19
C GLY A 20 11.96 6.19 3.07
N GLN A 21 10.64 6.33 2.98
CA GLN A 21 9.87 7.24 3.84
C GLN A 21 9.89 6.79 5.30
N VAL A 22 9.76 5.49 5.58
CA VAL A 22 9.84 4.93 6.94
C VAL A 22 11.22 5.16 7.55
N ARG A 23 12.30 4.95 6.78
CA ARG A 23 13.65 5.34 7.22
C ARG A 23 13.79 6.85 7.46
N GLY A 24 13.09 7.66 6.68
CA GLY A 24 13.00 9.11 6.92
C GLY A 24 12.35 9.42 8.26
N LEU A 25 11.20 8.79 8.55
CA LEU A 25 10.50 8.95 9.83
C LEU A 25 11.36 8.53 11.03
N GLN A 26 12.09 7.42 10.92
CA GLN A 26 13.02 6.98 11.97
C GLN A 26 14.05 8.07 12.29
N ARG A 27 14.73 8.59 11.26
CA ARG A 27 15.70 9.68 11.44
C ARG A 27 15.08 10.94 12.05
N MET A 28 13.88 11.34 11.59
CA MET A 28 13.20 12.50 12.15
C MET A 28 12.92 12.34 13.66
N VAL A 29 12.55 11.13 14.08
CA VAL A 29 12.32 10.84 15.51
C VAL A 29 13.64 10.85 16.29
N GLU A 30 14.69 10.23 15.76
CA GLU A 30 16.02 10.19 16.36
C GLU A 30 16.63 11.59 16.51
N GLU A 31 16.43 12.46 15.53
CA GLU A 31 16.92 13.84 15.49
C GLU A 31 16.04 14.81 16.30
N GLY A 32 14.93 14.35 16.89
CA GLY A 32 14.04 15.18 17.69
C GLY A 32 13.27 16.23 16.88
N VAL A 33 12.98 15.95 15.60
CA VAL A 33 12.18 16.83 14.74
C VAL A 33 10.79 17.06 15.36
N PRO A 34 10.21 18.27 15.24
CA PRO A 34 8.91 18.57 15.84
C PRO A 34 7.82 17.56 15.49
N CYS A 35 7.04 17.14 16.48
CA CYS A 35 6.00 16.12 16.32
C CYS A 35 5.01 16.44 15.17
N ARG A 36 4.70 17.72 14.96
CA ARG A 36 3.85 18.17 13.84
C ARG A 36 4.39 17.74 12.49
N ASP A 37 5.69 17.86 12.28
CA ASP A 37 6.35 17.56 11.00
C ASP A 37 6.49 16.05 10.82
N VAL A 38 6.81 15.32 11.89
CA VAL A 38 6.79 13.85 11.91
C VAL A 38 5.40 13.33 11.56
N LEU A 39 4.33 13.88 12.17
CA LEU A 39 2.95 13.49 11.87
C LEU A 39 2.55 13.82 10.42
N SER A 40 3.03 14.94 9.88
CA SER A 40 2.81 15.31 8.47
C SER A 40 3.45 14.28 7.53
N GLN A 41 4.70 13.91 7.78
CA GLN A 41 5.38 12.87 7.00
C GLN A 41 4.75 11.49 7.21
N PHE A 42 4.31 11.17 8.43
CA PHE A 42 3.62 9.93 8.74
C PHE A 42 2.33 9.79 7.92
N LYS A 43 1.54 10.87 7.84
CA LYS A 43 0.33 10.92 7.00
C LYS A 43 0.66 10.70 5.52
N ALA A 44 1.74 11.30 5.02
CA ALA A 44 2.19 11.10 3.64
C ALA A 44 2.59 9.63 3.39
N THR A 45 3.33 9.01 4.33
CA THR A 45 3.72 7.60 4.26
C THR A 45 2.49 6.67 4.30
N ARG A 46 1.52 6.91 5.20
CA ARG A 46 0.26 6.17 5.24
C ARG A 46 -0.49 6.27 3.91
N THR A 47 -0.62 7.48 3.36
CA THR A 47 -1.32 7.70 2.09
C THR A 47 -0.65 6.94 0.94
N ALA A 48 0.68 6.89 0.92
CA ALA A 48 1.43 6.11 -0.06
C ALA A 48 1.20 4.60 0.11
N LEU A 49 1.15 4.11 1.35
CA LEU A 49 0.86 2.72 1.67
C LEU A 49 -0.57 2.33 1.24
N ASP A 50 -1.57 3.14 1.56
CA ASP A 50 -2.97 2.93 1.15
C ASP A 50 -3.09 2.84 -0.38
N SER A 51 -2.33 3.69 -1.10
CA SER A 51 -2.29 3.69 -2.57
C SER A 51 -1.66 2.42 -3.14
N ALA A 52 -0.62 1.87 -2.50
CA ALA A 52 -0.05 0.57 -2.88
C ALA A 52 -1.01 -0.58 -2.60
N GLY A 53 -1.68 -0.55 -1.43
CA GLY A 53 -2.69 -1.54 -1.06
C GLY A 53 -3.89 -1.57 -2.01
N ARG A 54 -4.39 -0.40 -2.43
CA ARG A 54 -5.49 -0.30 -3.41
C ARG A 54 -5.14 -0.93 -4.75
N LEU A 55 -3.89 -0.80 -5.19
CA LEU A 55 -3.42 -1.42 -6.43
C LEU A 55 -3.44 -2.95 -6.33
N LEU A 56 -2.98 -3.51 -5.20
CA LEU A 56 -3.07 -4.94 -4.92
C LEU A 56 -4.52 -5.43 -4.84
N LEU A 57 -5.40 -4.69 -4.15
CA LEU A 57 -6.81 -5.05 -4.06
C LEU A 57 -7.47 -5.04 -5.44
N THR A 58 -7.16 -4.05 -6.28
CA THR A 58 -7.71 -3.96 -7.64
C THR A 58 -7.30 -5.18 -8.47
N GLU A 59 -6.04 -5.60 -8.37
CA GLU A 59 -5.54 -6.80 -9.03
C GLU A 59 -6.23 -8.07 -8.52
N PHE A 60 -6.37 -8.21 -7.19
CA PHE A 60 -7.08 -9.33 -6.58
C PHE A 60 -8.52 -9.42 -7.09
N LEU A 61 -9.26 -8.31 -7.07
CA LEU A 61 -10.64 -8.26 -7.56
C LEU A 61 -10.74 -8.60 -9.04
N ALA A 62 -9.84 -8.06 -9.87
CA ALA A 62 -9.80 -8.36 -11.29
C ALA A 62 -9.56 -9.87 -11.54
N GLN A 63 -8.62 -10.48 -10.82
CA GLN A 63 -8.34 -11.91 -10.93
C GLN A 63 -9.52 -12.77 -10.47
N SER A 64 -10.17 -12.42 -9.36
CA SER A 64 -11.32 -13.16 -8.84
C SER A 64 -12.51 -13.13 -9.80
N ILE A 65 -12.73 -12.00 -10.49
CA ILE A 65 -13.78 -11.87 -11.52
C ILE A 65 -13.40 -12.66 -12.79
N ILE A 66 -12.16 -12.54 -13.27
CA ILE A 66 -11.68 -13.18 -14.51
C ILE A 66 -11.63 -14.71 -14.38
N ARG A 67 -11.26 -15.24 -13.19
CA ARG A 67 -11.12 -16.69 -12.96
C ARG A 67 -12.44 -17.41 -12.69
N GLY A 68 -13.57 -16.72 -12.72
CA GLY A 68 -14.89 -17.34 -12.88
C GLY A 68 -15.51 -18.01 -11.66
N ASN A 69 -14.92 -17.90 -10.47
CA ASN A 69 -15.55 -18.44 -9.26
C ASN A 69 -16.51 -17.47 -8.55
N GLY A 70 -16.46 -16.16 -8.83
CA GLY A 70 -17.36 -15.16 -8.25
C GLY A 70 -17.28 -15.00 -6.72
N GLU A 71 -16.64 -15.93 -6.03
CA GLU A 71 -16.28 -15.85 -4.62
C GLU A 71 -15.14 -14.85 -4.45
N ILE A 72 -15.57 -13.64 -4.15
CA ILE A 72 -14.72 -12.64 -3.56
C ILE A 72 -14.56 -13.03 -2.09
N ASP A 73 -13.33 -13.29 -1.66
CA ASP A 73 -13.04 -13.51 -0.25
C ASP A 73 -13.41 -12.25 0.56
N SER A 74 -14.55 -12.32 1.24
CA SER A 74 -15.09 -11.23 2.04
C SER A 74 -14.16 -10.88 3.20
N GLU A 75 -13.38 -11.83 3.70
CA GLU A 75 -12.43 -11.60 4.80
C GLU A 75 -11.28 -10.69 4.36
N THR A 76 -10.72 -10.94 3.17
CA THR A 76 -9.70 -10.06 2.57
C THR A 76 -10.23 -8.63 2.37
N LEU A 77 -11.48 -8.49 1.92
CA LEU A 77 -12.11 -7.18 1.73
C LEU A 77 -12.38 -6.45 3.05
N GLU A 78 -12.95 -7.13 4.04
CA GLU A 78 -13.19 -6.54 5.35
C GLU A 78 -11.90 -6.12 6.04
N THR A 79 -10.84 -6.94 5.90
CA THR A 79 -9.52 -6.61 6.41
C THR A 79 -9.01 -5.31 5.80
N PHE A 80 -9.16 -5.12 4.49
CA PHE A 80 -8.71 -3.91 3.83
C PHE A 80 -9.58 -2.68 4.16
N LEU A 81 -10.89 -2.87 4.36
CA LEU A 81 -11.84 -1.79 4.63
C LEU A 81 -11.84 -1.30 6.10
N ARG A 82 -11.19 -2.02 7.03
CA ARG A 82 -11.03 -1.59 8.43
C ARG A 82 -9.96 -0.52 8.66
N PHE A 83 -9.07 -0.28 7.70
CA PHE A 83 -7.94 0.68 7.81
C PHE A 83 -8.24 2.05 7.19
#